data_AF-A4SF84-F1
#
_entry.id   AF-A4SF84-F1
#
_cell.length_a   1.000
_cell.length_b   1.000
_cell.length_c   1.000
_cell.angle_alpha   90.00
_cell.angle_beta   90.00
_cell.angle_gamma   90.00
#
_symmetry.space_group_name_H-M   'P 1'
#
loop_
_entity.id
_entity.type
_entity.pdbx_description
1 polymer ?
#
loop_
_entity_poly.entity_id
_entity_poly.type
_entity_poly.pdbx_seq_one_letter_code
_entity_poly.pdbx_strand_id
1 'polypeptide(L)'
;MDFLADTLWWLTLAIASCGAALPAIFRTLRPRAVVPATLIWAGAITATAILYGTAATLTSIALSVAMGALLLGITIFFSGIKGMANSRYR
;
A
#
# COMPACT_ATOMS: atom_id res chain seq x y z
N MET A 1 -8.30 21.22 12.96
CA MET A 1 -8.36 21.08 11.49
C MET A 1 -8.89 19.68 11.22
N ASP A 2 -10.14 19.54 10.76
CA ASP A 2 -10.73 18.24 10.45
C ASP A 2 -10.15 17.71 9.13
N PHE A 3 -9.02 17.01 9.23
CA PHE A 3 -8.30 16.43 8.09
C PHE A 3 -9.12 15.42 7.29
N LEU A 4 -10.18 14.84 7.89
CA LEU A 4 -11.10 13.91 7.22
C LEU A 4 -11.96 14.58 6.14
N ALA A 5 -12.20 15.88 6.25
CA ALA A 5 -12.95 16.65 5.26
C ALA A 5 -12.05 17.16 4.11
N ASP A 6 -10.72 17.05 4.25
CA ASP A 6 -9.78 17.57 3.27
C ASP A 6 -9.53 16.58 2.14
N THR A 7 -9.87 16.99 0.91
CA THR A 7 -9.70 16.16 -0.29
C THR A 7 -8.22 15.89 -0.59
N LEU A 8 -7.31 16.79 -0.19
CA LEU A 8 -5.88 16.60 -0.34
C LEU A 8 -5.34 15.51 0.61
N TRP A 9 -5.95 15.35 1.78
CA TRP A 9 -5.63 14.25 2.69
C TRP A 9 -6.02 12.90 2.08
N TRP A 10 -7.18 12.81 1.42
CA TRP A 10 -7.58 11.60 0.70
C TRP A 10 -6.69 11.28 -0.50
N LEU A 11 -6.23 12.29 -1.25
CA LEU A 11 -5.28 12.08 -2.36
C LEU A 11 -3.92 11.57 -1.87
N THR A 12 -3.40 12.13 -0.78
CA THR A 12 -2.14 11.68 -0.19
C THR A 12 -2.26 10.27 0.41
N LEU A 13 -3.42 9.95 1.01
CA LEU A 13 -3.75 8.59 1.45
C LEU A 13 -3.79 7.61 0.28
N ALA A 14 -4.40 7.97 -0.84
CA ALA A 14 -4.47 7.12 -2.03
C ALA A 14 -3.08 6.84 -2.61
N ILE A 15 -2.21 7.86 -2.67
CA ILE A 15 -0.81 7.71 -3.13
C ILE A 15 -0.03 6.80 -2.19
N ALA A 16 -0.16 6.98 -0.87
CA ALA A 16 0.47 6.10 0.11
C ALA A 16 -0.04 4.65 -0.03
N SER A 17 -1.35 4.47 -0.24
CA SER A 17 -1.97 3.16 -0.44
C SER A 17 -1.45 2.48 -1.72
N CYS A 18 -1.30 3.22 -2.81
CA CYS A 18 -0.65 2.72 -4.03
C CYS A 18 0.81 2.30 -3.77
N GLY A 19 1.57 3.11 -3.03
CA GLY A 19 2.93 2.79 -2.60
C GLY A 19 3.02 1.46 -1.84
N ALA A 20 2.12 1.26 -0.88
CA ALA A 20 2.02 0.03 -0.08
C ALA A 20 1.46 -1.17 -0.86
N ALA A 21 0.68 -0.93 -1.92
CA ALA A 21 0.10 -1.96 -2.79
C ALA A 21 1.05 -2.47 -3.88
N LEU A 22 2.03 -1.66 -4.29
CA LEU A 22 3.01 -2.02 -5.34
C LEU A 22 3.69 -3.38 -5.10
N PRO A 23 4.19 -3.72 -3.89
CA PRO A 23 4.78 -5.03 -3.62
C PRO A 23 3.80 -6.20 -3.74
N ALA A 24 2.51 -5.96 -3.48
CA ALA A 24 1.46 -6.97 -3.60
C ALA A 24 1.05 -7.24 -5.05
N ILE A 25 1.19 -6.26 -5.94
CA ILE A 25 0.86 -6.38 -7.37
C ILE A 25 2.04 -6.97 -8.14
N PHE A 26 3.25 -6.48 -7.88
CA PHE A 26 4.48 -7.01 -8.44
C PHE A 26 4.85 -8.30 -7.69
N ARG A 27 4.17 -9.41 -8.03
CA ARG A 27 4.37 -10.78 -7.49
C ARG A 27 5.84 -11.20 -7.31
N THR A 28 6.76 -10.59 -8.05
CA THR A 28 8.20 -10.64 -7.78
C THR A 28 8.62 -9.52 -6.84
N LEU A 29 8.83 -9.84 -5.56
CA LEU A 29 9.50 -9.02 -4.55
C LEU A 29 10.99 -8.79 -4.92
N ARG A 30 11.25 -8.16 -6.07
CA ARG A 30 12.59 -7.75 -6.45
C ARG A 30 12.93 -6.52 -5.60
N PRO A 31 14.07 -6.51 -4.88
CA PRO A 31 14.48 -5.36 -4.06
C PRO A 31 14.44 -4.04 -4.84
N ARG A 32 14.79 -4.10 -6.14
CA ARG A 32 14.78 -2.96 -7.07
C ARG A 32 13.40 -2.30 -7.27
N ALA A 33 12.30 -3.03 -7.11
CA ALA A 33 10.94 -2.48 -7.21
C ALA A 33 10.36 -2.10 -5.85
N VAL A 34 10.81 -2.76 -4.78
CA VAL A 34 10.38 -2.48 -3.40
C VAL A 34 10.95 -1.15 -2.91
N VAL A 35 12.24 -0.86 -3.20
CA VAL A 35 12.90 0.40 -2.78
C VAL A 35 12.19 1.67 -3.26
N PRO A 36 11.82 1.83 -4.54
CA PRO A 36 11.08 3.03 -4.97
C PRO A 36 9.68 3.09 -4.38
N ALA A 37 9.00 1.94 -4.19
CA ALA A 37 7.68 1.90 -3.58
C ALA A 37 7.70 2.34 -2.11
N THR A 38 8.69 1.88 -1.34
CA THR A 38 8.88 2.30 0.06
C THR A 38 9.28 3.77 0.17
N LEU A 39 10.10 4.28 -0.76
CA LEU A 39 10.43 5.71 -0.83
C LEU A 39 9.21 6.58 -1.12
N ILE A 40 8.35 6.19 -2.07
CA ILE A 40 7.10 6.91 -2.37
C ILE A 40 6.18 6.89 -1.16
N TRP A 41 6.04 5.73 -0.50
CA TRP A 41 5.23 5.58 0.71
C TRP A 41 5.74 6.45 1.86
N ALA A 42 7.06 6.40 2.14
CA ALA A 42 7.69 7.21 3.17
C ALA A 42 7.59 8.72 2.87
N GLY A 43 7.74 9.11 1.60
CA GLY A 43 7.58 10.49 1.15
C GLY A 43 6.15 11.00 1.36
N ALA A 44 5.14 10.19 1.00
CA ALA A 44 3.73 10.54 1.22
C ALA A 44 3.39 10.69 2.71
N ILE A 45 3.90 9.80 3.56
CA ILE A 45 3.74 9.89 5.02
C ILE A 45 4.40 11.15 5.57
N THR A 46 5.62 11.44 5.14
CA THR A 46 6.36 12.63 5.57
C THR A 46 5.63 13.90 5.17
N ALA A 47 5.06 13.96 3.96
CA ALA A 47 4.24 15.08 3.51
C ALA A 47 2.97 15.24 4.39
N THR A 48 2.28 14.14 4.72
CA THR A 48 1.13 14.21 5.64
C THR A 48 1.51 14.66 7.05
N ALA A 49 2.70 14.30 7.54
CA ALA A 49 3.19 14.73 8.84
C ALA A 49 3.45 16.22 8.92
N ILE A 50 4.02 16.80 7.86
CA ILE A 50 4.29 18.23 7.77
C ILE A 50 3.00 19.04 7.64
N LEU A 51 2.02 18.55 6.85
CA LEU A 51 0.82 19.31 6.51
C LEU A 51 -0.32 19.20 7.52
N TYR A 52 -0.53 18.03 8.13
CA TYR A 52 -1.73 17.73 8.93
C TYR A 52 -1.42 17.30 10.36
N GLY A 53 -0.14 17.15 10.72
CA GLY A 53 0.31 16.78 12.05
C GLY A 53 0.21 15.27 12.36
N THR A 54 0.50 14.93 13.62
CA THR A 54 0.73 13.55 14.09
C THR A 54 -0.50 12.66 14.00
N ALA A 55 -1.70 13.17 14.32
CA ALA A 55 -2.93 12.40 14.27
C ALA A 55 -3.25 11.88 12.86
N ALA A 56 -3.16 12.75 11.85
CA ALA A 56 -3.39 12.42 10.45
C ALA A 56 -2.34 11.43 9.91
N THR A 57 -1.10 11.54 10.38
CA THR A 57 0.00 10.67 9.96
C THR A 57 -0.20 9.24 10.44
N LEU A 58 -0.59 9.06 11.71
CA LEU A 58 -0.88 7.76 12.30
C LEU A 58 -2.01 7.05 11.56
N THR A 59 -3.09 7.76 11.24
CA THR A 59 -4.19 7.20 10.44
C THR A 59 -3.76 6.83 9.03
N SER A 60 -2.95 7.65 8.37
CA SER A 60 -2.45 7.35 7.02
C SER A 60 -1.53 6.13 7.00
N ILE A 61 -0.67 5.97 8.02
CA ILE A 61 0.16 4.78 8.19
C ILE A 61 -0.72 3.54 8.40
N ALA A 62 -1.63 3.58 9.37
CA ALA A 62 -2.48 2.44 9.71
C ALA A 62 -3.32 1.97 8.51
N LEU A 63 -3.96 2.90 7.80
CA LEU A 63 -4.81 2.58 6.64
C LEU A 63 -4.00 2.07 5.45
N SER A 64 -2.86 2.70 5.14
CA SER A 64 -2.02 2.27 4.00
C SER A 64 -1.39 0.90 4.24
N VAL A 65 -0.95 0.61 5.47
CA VAL A 65 -0.45 -0.72 5.85
C VAL A 65 -1.56 -1.77 5.80
N ALA A 66 -2.74 -1.48 6.37
CA ALA A 66 -3.88 -2.40 6.32
C ALA A 66 -4.29 -2.72 4.88
N MET A 67 -4.34 -1.71 4.01
CA MET A 67 -4.66 -1.88 2.59
C MET A 67 -3.60 -2.71 1.85
N GLY A 68 -2.31 -2.42 2.07
CA GLY A 68 -1.20 -3.19 1.51
C GLY A 68 -1.25 -4.67 1.95
N ALA A 69 -1.52 -4.92 3.23
CA ALA A 69 -1.65 -6.29 3.77
C ALA A 69 -2.86 -7.03 3.19
N LEU A 70 -4.02 -6.38 3.05
CA LEU A 70 -5.21 -6.95 2.41
C LEU A 70 -4.92 -7.35 0.96
N LEU A 71 -4.32 -6.45 0.18
CA LEU A 71 -3.97 -6.72 -1.21
C LEU A 71 -2.97 -7.87 -1.32
N LEU A 72 -1.98 -7.94 -0.42
CA LEU A 72 -1.02 -9.03 -0.37
C LEU A 72 -1.72 -10.37 -0.08
N GLY A 73 -2.66 -10.40 0.88
CA GLY A 73 -3.49 -11.57 1.16
C GLY A 73 -4.33 -12.03 -0.04
N ILE A 74 -4.97 -11.10 -0.74
CA ILE A 74 -5.74 -11.37 -1.97
C ILE A 74 -4.82 -11.93 -3.05
N THR A 75 -3.64 -11.34 -3.27
CA THR A 75 -2.70 -11.83 -4.28
C THR A 75 -2.22 -13.24 -3.97
N ILE A 76 -1.92 -13.55 -2.70
CA ILE A 76 -1.55 -14.91 -2.28
C ILE A 76 -2.70 -15.88 -2.56
N PHE A 77 -3.93 -15.53 -2.19
CA PHE A 77 -5.10 -16.37 -2.41
C PHE A 77 -5.31 -16.72 -3.89
N PHE A 78 -5.31 -15.71 -4.77
CA PHE A 78 -5.43 -15.94 -6.21
C PHE A 78 -4.23 -16.65 -6.82
N SER A 79 -3.02 -16.39 -6.32
CA SER A 79 -1.81 -17.10 -6.76
C SER A 79 -1.86 -18.58 -6.36
N GLY A 80 -2.36 -18.89 -5.16
CA GLY A 80 -2.57 -20.26 -4.69
C GLY A 80 -3.57 -21.03 -5.54
N ILE A 81 -4.71 -20.41 -5.89
CA ILE A 81 -5.71 -21.01 -6.80
C ILE A 81 -5.09 -21.32 -8.17
N LYS A 82 -4.33 -20.36 -8.74
CA LYS A 82 -3.69 -20.54 -10.05
C LYS A 82 -2.62 -21.63 -10.03
N GLY A 83 -1.89 -21.76 -8.92
CA GLY A 83 -0.91 -22.83 -8.70
C GLY A 83 -1.57 -24.22 -8.62
N MET A 84 -2.69 -24.35 -7.91
CA MET A 84 -3.45 -25.60 -7.85
C MET A 84 -4.09 -25.99 -9.19
N ALA A 85 -4.60 -25.01 -9.95
CA ALA A 85 -5.16 -25.25 -11.28
C ALA A 85 -4.11 -25.84 -12.24
N ASN A 86 -2.88 -25.33 -12.21
CA ASN A 86 -1.80 -25.84 -13.07
C ASN A 86 -1.26 -27.21 -12.64
N SER A 87 -1.36 -27.56 -11.36
CA SER A 87 -0.92 -28.87 -10.85
C SER A 87 -1.85 -30.03 -11.28
N ARG A 88 -3.08 -29.76 -11.72
CA ARG A 88 -4.02 -30.80 -12.19
C ARG A 88 -3.90 -31.14 -13.67
N TYR A 89 -3.24 -30.30 -14.47
CA TYR A 89 -3.05 -30.51 -15.92
C TYR A 89 -1.64 -30.98 -16.29
N ARG A 90 -0.85 -31.41 -15.31
CA ARG A 90 0.50 -31.93 -15.51
C ARG A 90 0.61 -33.37 -15.05
#